data_AF-A0A645C8Z9-F1
#
_entry.id   AF-A0A645C8Z9-F1
#
_cell.length_a   1.000
_cell.length_b   1.000
_cell.length_c   1.000
_cell.angle_alpha   90.00
_cell.angle_beta   90.00
_cell.angle_gamma   90.00
#
_symmetry.space_group_name_H-M   'P 1'
#
loop_
_entity.id
_entity.type
_entity.pdbx_description
1 polymer ?
#
loop_
_entity_poly.entity_id
_entity_poly.type
_entity_poly.pdbx_seq_one_letter_code
_entity_poly.pdbx_strand_id
1 'polypeptide(L)'
;MSVDGRGKQAESFTFDLARYPYNLGYEIEPYMKEKYGFGISGKERLFGDELKAYNKAKSEIMNAFMTRLREATKGVKLMVRFEYDTIEKYGLDIEYWVKNGLVDVIIPGKISYEDFGDYSYYAKLVENTGVTLYGGITSDLDGQDLTAQEEQLMNSGVSVNIYNSTVNTEQYYTRAYRLYKLGCEKLYIFNNWNATDIPDDLGNKNAVYRYNLFKYPCDCVTSGAKFGEKLGDVTEAIIAQAYANSDDTPEDGINAVPVAVKWAIGIAAAAICAAAAVLLVLRKKRNKRI
;
A
#
# COMPACT_ATOMS: atom_id res chain seq x y z
N MET A 1 11.07 -26.63 11.91
CA MET A 1 9.65 -26.24 11.99
C MET A 1 9.45 -25.52 13.30
N SER A 2 9.07 -24.24 13.25
CA SER A 2 8.76 -23.46 14.45
C SER A 2 7.41 -23.94 14.97
N VAL A 3 7.41 -24.57 16.14
CA VAL A 3 6.20 -24.94 16.87
C VAL A 3 5.93 -23.78 17.80
N ASP A 4 4.77 -23.13 17.69
CA ASP A 4 4.37 -22.17 18.73
C ASP A 4 4.34 -22.93 20.08
N GLY A 5 4.52 -22.24 21.20
CA GLY A 5 4.56 -22.86 22.54
C GLY A 5 3.28 -23.62 22.95
N ARG A 6 2.32 -23.82 22.04
CA ARG A 6 1.04 -24.49 22.21
C ARG A 6 0.82 -25.64 21.23
N GLY A 7 1.84 -26.05 20.47
CA GLY A 7 1.78 -27.23 19.61
C GLY A 7 0.94 -27.06 18.33
N LYS A 8 0.53 -25.82 17.98
CA LYS A 8 -0.15 -25.56 16.71
C LYS A 8 0.88 -25.22 15.64
N GLN A 9 0.78 -25.93 14.53
CA GLN A 9 1.53 -25.58 13.33
C GLN A 9 1.06 -24.21 12.83
N ALA A 10 1.99 -23.33 12.48
CA ALA A 10 1.65 -22.02 11.93
C ALA A 10 0.87 -22.18 10.62
N GLU A 11 -0.29 -21.52 10.49
CA GLU A 11 -1.12 -21.52 9.29
C GLU A 11 -0.51 -20.65 8.17
N SER A 12 0.28 -19.66 8.57
CA SER A 12 1.01 -18.77 7.67
C SER A 12 2.32 -18.29 8.29
N PHE A 13 3.22 -17.80 7.45
CA PHE A 13 4.32 -16.95 7.88
C PHE A 13 4.60 -15.85 6.84
N THR A 14 5.08 -14.72 7.34
CA THR A 14 5.46 -13.58 6.50
C THR A 14 6.98 -13.51 6.42
N PHE A 15 7.50 -13.47 5.20
CA PHE A 15 8.89 -13.15 4.94
C PHE A 15 9.00 -11.65 4.65
N ASP A 16 9.46 -10.89 5.64
CA ASP A 16 9.57 -9.44 5.56
C ASP A 16 10.92 -9.04 4.97
N LEU A 17 10.96 -8.93 3.64
CA LEU A 17 12.11 -8.46 2.88
C LEU A 17 12.14 -6.94 2.75
N ALA A 18 11.12 -6.23 3.24
CA ALA A 18 11.11 -4.77 3.25
C ALA A 18 11.94 -4.23 4.42
N ARG A 19 11.98 -4.89 5.58
CA ARG A 19 12.66 -4.28 6.76
C ARG A 19 14.18 -4.14 6.61
N TYR A 20 14.83 -5.12 5.99
CA TYR A 20 16.28 -5.10 5.70
C TYR A 20 16.53 -5.70 4.32
N PRO A 21 16.36 -4.92 3.25
CA PRO A 21 16.23 -5.47 1.91
C PRO A 21 17.57 -5.90 1.29
N TYR A 22 18.69 -5.59 1.95
CA TYR A 22 20.03 -6.04 1.55
C TYR A 22 20.27 -7.49 2.00
N ASN A 23 19.57 -8.42 1.36
CA ASN A 23 19.62 -9.85 1.69
C ASN A 23 20.94 -10.52 1.28
N LEU A 24 21.61 -9.97 0.27
CA LEU A 24 22.84 -10.52 -0.32
C LEU A 24 23.84 -9.40 -0.59
N GLY A 25 25.05 -9.54 -0.05
CA GLY A 25 26.20 -8.67 -0.23
C GLY A 25 27.35 -9.33 -1.00
N TYR A 26 28.59 -9.04 -0.62
CA TYR A 26 29.80 -9.52 -1.29
C TYR A 26 30.05 -11.03 -1.14
N GLU A 27 29.34 -11.70 -0.24
CA GLU A 27 29.43 -13.15 -0.05
C GLU A 27 29.04 -13.96 -1.30
N ILE A 28 28.36 -13.35 -2.27
CA ILE A 28 28.03 -14.01 -3.55
C ILE A 28 29.21 -14.03 -4.54
N GLU A 29 30.37 -13.48 -4.18
CA GLU A 29 31.54 -13.42 -5.08
C GLU A 29 31.93 -14.77 -5.69
N PRO A 30 31.98 -15.90 -4.95
CA PRO A 30 32.31 -17.20 -5.54
C PRO A 30 31.36 -17.57 -6.69
N TYR A 31 30.06 -17.34 -6.51
CA TYR A 31 29.04 -17.56 -7.54
C TYR A 31 29.22 -16.62 -8.74
N MET A 32 29.58 -15.34 -8.50
CA MET A 32 29.88 -14.39 -9.56
C MET A 32 31.08 -14.83 -10.40
N LYS A 33 32.18 -15.27 -9.77
CA LYS A 33 33.37 -15.76 -10.46
C LYS A 33 33.06 -17.00 -11.29
N GLU A 34 32.34 -17.95 -10.71
CA GLU A 34 31.98 -19.21 -11.38
C GLU A 34 31.07 -18.97 -12.58
N LYS A 35 30.01 -18.18 -12.42
CA LYS A 35 28.96 -18.05 -13.43
C LYS A 35 29.22 -16.97 -14.47
N TYR A 36 29.81 -15.85 -14.06
CA TYR A 36 29.99 -14.66 -14.90
C TYR A 36 31.46 -14.35 -15.20
N GLY A 37 32.41 -15.09 -14.62
CA GLY A 37 33.84 -14.99 -14.97
C GLY A 37 34.56 -13.77 -14.40
N PHE A 38 33.96 -13.02 -13.47
CA PHE A 38 34.60 -11.87 -12.83
C PHE A 38 34.32 -11.78 -11.32
N GLY A 39 35.27 -11.18 -10.59
CA GLY A 39 35.15 -10.92 -9.16
C GLY A 39 34.56 -9.55 -8.85
N ILE A 40 33.94 -9.44 -7.68
CA ILE A 40 33.37 -8.20 -7.16
C ILE A 40 34.11 -7.67 -5.92
N SER A 41 34.99 -8.46 -5.30
CA SER A 41 35.72 -8.03 -4.10
C SER A 41 36.66 -6.87 -4.38
N GLY A 42 36.73 -5.93 -3.44
CA GLY A 42 37.58 -4.74 -3.51
C GLY A 42 37.07 -3.64 -4.44
N LYS A 43 35.91 -3.80 -5.06
CA LYS A 43 35.28 -2.74 -5.85
C LYS A 43 34.42 -1.85 -4.96
N GLU A 44 34.62 -0.54 -5.05
CA GLU A 44 33.75 0.42 -4.34
C GLU A 44 32.36 0.51 -4.98
N ARG A 45 32.25 0.27 -6.29
CA ARG A 45 31.00 0.32 -7.04
C ARG A 45 31.06 -0.55 -8.30
N LEU A 46 29.90 -1.11 -8.66
CA LEU A 46 29.68 -1.85 -9.91
C LEU A 46 28.94 -0.97 -10.92
N PHE A 47 29.26 -1.13 -12.20
CA PHE A 47 28.65 -0.36 -13.29
C PHE A 47 28.32 -1.23 -14.50
N GLY A 48 27.44 -0.74 -15.37
CA GLY A 48 27.13 -1.37 -16.65
C GLY A 48 26.73 -2.85 -16.51
N ASP A 49 27.36 -3.70 -17.30
CA ASP A 49 27.06 -5.13 -17.34
C ASP A 49 27.46 -5.87 -16.07
N GLU A 50 28.46 -5.38 -15.31
CA GLU A 50 28.82 -5.97 -14.03
C GLU A 50 27.71 -5.80 -12.99
N LEU A 51 27.08 -4.62 -12.94
CA LEU A 51 25.96 -4.36 -12.04
C LEU A 51 24.74 -5.20 -12.44
N LYS A 52 24.47 -5.35 -13.74
CA LYS A 52 23.38 -6.20 -14.24
C LYS A 52 23.60 -7.66 -13.87
N ALA A 53 24.81 -8.19 -14.10
CA ALA A 53 25.16 -9.55 -13.74
C ALA A 53 25.08 -9.77 -12.21
N TYR A 54 25.52 -8.80 -11.41
CA TYR A 54 25.41 -8.84 -9.95
C TYR A 54 23.95 -8.88 -9.48
N ASN A 55 23.07 -8.02 -10.01
CA ASN A 55 21.65 -8.05 -9.66
C ASN A 55 20.98 -9.35 -10.11
N LYS A 56 21.31 -9.84 -11.31
CA LYS A 56 20.81 -11.13 -11.81
C LYS A 56 21.25 -12.29 -10.92
N ALA A 57 22.51 -12.33 -10.50
CA ALA A 57 23.03 -13.36 -9.62
C ALA A 57 22.28 -13.40 -8.28
N LYS A 58 22.00 -12.23 -7.69
CA LYS A 58 21.19 -12.16 -6.46
C LYS A 58 19.79 -12.72 -6.68
N SER A 59 19.12 -12.34 -7.79
CA SER A 59 17.79 -12.87 -8.13
C SER A 59 17.81 -14.39 -8.30
N GLU A 60 18.82 -14.95 -8.96
CA GLU A 60 18.93 -16.40 -9.14
C GLU A 60 19.12 -17.14 -7.81
N ILE A 61 19.96 -16.61 -6.91
CA ILE A 61 20.16 -17.15 -5.57
C ILE A 61 18.85 -17.07 -4.75
N MET A 62 18.17 -15.93 -4.77
CA MET A 62 16.90 -15.75 -4.08
C MET A 62 15.79 -16.63 -4.66
N ASN A 63 15.75 -16.83 -5.98
CA ASN A 63 14.80 -17.74 -6.63
C ASN A 63 15.04 -19.20 -6.20
N ALA A 64 16.30 -19.63 -6.14
CA ALA A 64 16.65 -20.95 -5.64
C ALA A 64 16.28 -21.12 -4.15
N PHE A 65 16.51 -20.08 -3.34
CA PHE A 65 16.10 -20.06 -1.93
C PHE A 65 14.57 -20.16 -1.79
N MET A 66 13.81 -19.34 -2.50
CA MET A 66 12.35 -19.33 -2.45
C MET A 66 11.74 -20.66 -2.92
N THR A 67 12.35 -21.30 -3.92
CA THR A 67 11.95 -22.64 -4.36
C THR A 67 12.07 -23.66 -3.23
N ARG A 68 13.24 -23.72 -2.58
CA ARG A 68 13.49 -24.62 -1.45
C ARG A 68 12.62 -24.28 -0.24
N LEU A 69 12.41 -22.99 0.04
CA LEU A 69 11.53 -22.54 1.11
C LEU A 69 10.10 -23.01 0.86
N ARG A 70 9.59 -22.86 -0.36
CA ARG A 70 8.26 -23.31 -0.73
C ARG A 70 8.11 -24.82 -0.57
N GLU A 71 9.10 -25.59 -1.01
CA GLU A 71 9.13 -27.05 -0.84
C GLU A 71 9.12 -27.45 0.64
N ALA A 72 9.91 -26.78 1.47
CA ALA A 72 10.03 -27.07 2.90
C ALA A 72 8.79 -26.67 3.72
N THR A 73 7.93 -25.78 3.17
CA THR A 73 6.78 -25.20 3.87
C THR A 73 5.45 -25.58 3.26
N LYS A 74 5.39 -26.61 2.41
CA LYS A 74 4.16 -27.08 1.74
C LYS A 74 2.96 -27.13 2.72
N GLY A 75 1.84 -26.54 2.31
CA GLY A 75 0.62 -26.45 3.12
C GLY A 75 0.56 -25.25 4.07
N VAL A 76 1.64 -24.48 4.23
CA VAL A 76 1.66 -23.23 4.99
C VAL A 76 1.59 -22.04 4.05
N LYS A 77 0.75 -21.05 4.35
CA LYS A 77 0.64 -19.85 3.54
C LYS A 77 1.90 -18.98 3.66
N LEU A 78 2.58 -18.72 2.55
CA LEU A 78 3.78 -17.90 2.48
C LEU A 78 3.43 -16.51 1.94
N MET A 79 3.60 -15.50 2.80
CA MET A 79 3.38 -14.10 2.48
C MET A 79 4.74 -13.41 2.35
N VAL A 80 4.93 -12.54 1.36
CA VAL A 80 6.18 -11.80 1.19
C VAL A 80 5.93 -10.31 1.13
N ARG A 81 6.60 -9.57 2.01
CA ARG A 81 6.61 -8.10 2.00
C ARG A 81 7.91 -7.60 1.40
N PHE A 82 7.86 -6.61 0.52
CA PHE A 82 9.03 -6.06 -0.16
C PHE A 82 8.83 -4.58 -0.53
N GLU A 83 9.93 -3.89 -0.78
CA GLU A 83 9.87 -2.51 -1.26
C GLU A 83 9.51 -2.45 -2.75
N TYR A 84 8.45 -1.70 -3.08
CA TYR A 84 7.78 -1.83 -4.37
C TYR A 84 8.56 -1.26 -5.57
N ASP A 85 9.52 -0.34 -5.37
CA ASP A 85 10.21 0.41 -6.43
C ASP A 85 11.70 0.07 -6.60
N THR A 86 12.24 -0.82 -5.77
CA THR A 86 13.69 -1.13 -5.77
C THR A 86 14.01 -2.62 -5.72
N ILE A 87 13.03 -3.48 -6.06
CA ILE A 87 13.13 -4.95 -5.99
C ILE A 87 14.39 -5.55 -6.68
N GLU A 88 14.76 -5.07 -7.87
CA GLU A 88 15.92 -5.60 -8.62
C GLU A 88 17.24 -5.33 -7.89
N LYS A 89 17.36 -4.16 -7.25
CA LYS A 89 18.54 -3.80 -6.45
C LYS A 89 18.73 -4.77 -5.28
N TYR A 90 17.64 -5.35 -4.79
CA TYR A 90 17.64 -6.30 -3.69
C TYR A 90 17.66 -7.77 -4.14
N GLY A 91 17.73 -8.01 -5.45
CA GLY A 91 17.72 -9.36 -6.02
C GLY A 91 16.39 -10.06 -5.83
N LEU A 92 15.29 -9.32 -5.79
CA LEU A 92 13.95 -9.89 -5.65
C LEU A 92 13.31 -9.98 -7.03
N ASP A 93 12.87 -11.18 -7.38
CA ASP A 93 12.21 -11.48 -8.66
C ASP A 93 10.77 -11.93 -8.38
N ILE A 94 9.95 -10.93 -8.01
CA ILE A 94 8.55 -11.13 -7.62
C ILE A 94 7.75 -11.77 -8.74
N GLU A 95 8.04 -11.39 -9.99
CA GLU A 95 7.39 -11.96 -11.17
C GLU A 95 7.64 -13.46 -11.29
N TYR A 96 8.89 -13.91 -11.13
CA TYR A 96 9.21 -15.33 -11.10
C TYR A 96 8.50 -16.04 -9.94
N TRP A 97 8.45 -15.45 -8.75
CA TRP A 97 7.80 -16.08 -7.59
C TRP A 97 6.30 -16.26 -7.78
N VAL A 98 5.62 -15.25 -8.34
CA VAL A 98 4.19 -15.31 -8.63
C VAL A 98 3.90 -16.34 -9.71
N LYS A 99 4.61 -16.30 -10.85
CA LYS A 99 4.37 -17.22 -11.98
C LYS A 99 4.62 -18.69 -11.64
N ASN A 100 5.54 -18.96 -10.71
CA ASN A 100 5.88 -20.32 -10.29
C ASN A 100 5.17 -20.76 -9.01
N GLY A 101 4.22 -19.97 -8.48
CA GLY A 101 3.47 -20.32 -7.27
C GLY A 101 4.35 -20.47 -6.03
N LEU A 102 5.45 -19.71 -5.95
CA LEU A 102 6.38 -19.76 -4.82
C LEU A 102 5.88 -18.97 -3.61
N VAL A 103 4.86 -18.12 -3.79
CA VAL A 103 4.25 -17.28 -2.77
C VAL A 103 2.74 -17.35 -2.87
N ASP A 104 2.04 -17.15 -1.75
CA ASP A 104 0.58 -17.13 -1.71
C ASP A 104 0.04 -15.69 -1.59
N VAL A 105 0.83 -14.78 -1.01
CA VAL A 105 0.49 -13.36 -0.88
C VAL A 105 1.72 -12.51 -1.13
N ILE A 106 1.55 -11.44 -1.92
CA ILE A 106 2.54 -10.38 -2.05
C ILE A 106 2.06 -9.09 -1.39
N ILE A 107 2.99 -8.39 -0.74
CA ILE A 107 2.74 -7.17 0.02
C ILE A 107 3.79 -6.12 -0.39
N PRO A 108 3.63 -5.48 -1.56
CA PRO A 108 4.39 -4.29 -1.88
C PRO A 108 4.13 -3.21 -0.82
N GLY A 109 5.18 -2.47 -0.45
CA GLY A 109 5.09 -1.39 0.52
C GLY A 109 6.36 -0.54 0.56
N LYS A 110 6.44 0.37 1.54
CA LYS A 110 7.65 1.15 1.85
C LYS A 110 8.30 0.67 3.15
N ILE A 111 9.62 0.89 3.22
CA ILE A 111 10.45 0.53 4.38
C ILE A 111 10.34 1.60 5.46
N SER A 112 10.54 2.85 5.08
CA SER A 112 10.50 4.02 5.95
C SER A 112 9.10 4.63 5.93
N TYR A 113 8.99 5.89 5.55
CA TYR A 113 7.72 6.61 5.56
C TYR A 113 6.82 6.17 4.44
N GLU A 114 5.52 6.18 4.76
CA GLU A 114 4.48 5.87 3.82
C GLU A 114 4.50 6.85 2.65
N ASP A 115 4.42 6.31 1.44
CA ASP A 115 4.14 7.08 0.25
C ASP A 115 2.97 6.45 -0.53
N PHE A 116 2.63 7.10 -1.64
CA PHE A 116 1.54 6.67 -2.49
C PHE A 116 2.07 5.94 -3.72
N GLY A 117 2.63 4.74 -3.51
CA GLY A 117 3.11 3.87 -4.58
C GLY A 117 2.05 3.53 -5.64
N ASP A 118 2.52 3.09 -6.82
CA ASP A 118 1.69 2.51 -7.87
C ASP A 118 1.72 0.98 -7.77
N TYR A 119 0.55 0.41 -7.46
CA TYR A 119 0.38 -1.02 -7.26
C TYR A 119 -0.22 -1.71 -8.49
N SER A 120 -0.49 -0.94 -9.56
CA SER A 120 -1.17 -1.45 -10.76
C SER A 120 -0.39 -2.55 -11.48
N TYR A 121 0.95 -2.47 -11.49
CA TYR A 121 1.81 -3.53 -12.00
C TYR A 121 1.58 -4.84 -11.24
N TYR A 122 1.60 -4.80 -9.92
CA TYR A 122 1.44 -5.98 -9.07
C TYR A 122 0.02 -6.56 -9.16
N ALA A 123 -0.99 -5.71 -9.29
CA ALA A 123 -2.37 -6.16 -9.48
C ALA A 123 -2.54 -6.96 -10.77
N LYS A 124 -1.94 -6.51 -11.87
CA LYS A 124 -1.89 -7.26 -13.14
C LYS A 124 -1.06 -8.53 -13.01
N LEU A 125 0.05 -8.46 -12.29
CA LEU A 125 0.96 -9.60 -12.12
C LEU A 125 0.28 -10.79 -11.41
N VAL A 126 -0.56 -10.53 -10.41
CA VAL A 126 -1.25 -11.59 -9.65
C VAL A 126 -2.55 -12.08 -10.30
N GLU A 127 -3.04 -11.38 -11.33
CA GLU A 127 -4.29 -11.71 -11.98
C GLU A 127 -4.28 -13.16 -12.51
N ASN A 128 -5.30 -13.95 -12.14
CA ASN A 128 -5.43 -15.36 -12.52
C ASN A 128 -4.29 -16.30 -12.08
N THR A 129 -3.45 -15.89 -11.10
CA THR A 129 -2.32 -16.72 -10.61
C THR A 129 -2.63 -17.49 -9.32
N GLY A 130 -3.75 -17.15 -8.65
CA GLY A 130 -4.07 -17.65 -7.30
C GLY A 130 -3.30 -16.95 -6.18
N VAL A 131 -2.33 -16.09 -6.49
CA VAL A 131 -1.63 -15.23 -5.52
C VAL A 131 -2.51 -14.04 -5.16
N THR A 132 -2.57 -13.68 -3.88
CA THR A 132 -3.29 -12.48 -3.44
C THR A 132 -2.38 -11.27 -3.32
N LEU A 133 -2.84 -10.09 -3.76
CA LEU A 133 -2.19 -8.81 -3.52
C LEU A 133 -2.77 -8.13 -2.28
N TYR A 134 -1.92 -7.86 -1.28
CA TYR A 134 -2.26 -6.97 -0.16
C TYR A 134 -1.62 -5.60 -0.35
N GLY A 135 -2.39 -4.54 -0.09
CA GLY A 135 -1.86 -3.19 -0.07
C GLY A 135 -1.18 -2.89 1.26
N GLY A 136 0.12 -2.60 1.24
CA GLY A 136 0.86 -2.16 2.42
C GLY A 136 0.50 -0.72 2.78
N ILE A 137 0.25 -0.47 4.07
CA ILE A 137 0.17 0.87 4.66
C ILE A 137 1.15 0.94 5.82
N THR A 138 2.21 1.73 5.71
CA THR A 138 3.05 2.08 6.84
C THR A 138 2.39 3.19 7.65
N SER A 139 2.30 3.00 8.97
CA SER A 139 1.64 3.95 9.86
C SER A 139 2.43 5.23 10.05
N ASP A 140 3.73 5.23 9.78
CA ASP A 140 4.57 6.41 9.97
C ASP A 140 4.59 7.27 8.72
N LEU A 141 4.32 8.56 8.90
CA LEU A 141 4.37 9.58 7.86
C LEU A 141 5.68 10.36 7.88
N ASP A 142 6.24 10.56 9.07
CA ASP A 142 7.48 11.31 9.29
C ASP A 142 8.05 10.97 10.67
N GLY A 143 9.35 11.18 10.86
CA GLY A 143 10.06 10.93 12.11
C GLY A 143 11.58 10.97 11.98
N GLN A 144 12.25 10.63 13.08
CA GLN A 144 13.68 10.33 13.09
C GLN A 144 13.95 9.11 13.95
N ASP A 145 14.94 8.31 13.53
CA ASP A 145 15.50 7.29 14.41
C ASP A 145 16.13 7.97 15.63
N LEU A 146 16.05 7.30 16.78
CA LEU A 146 16.75 7.75 17.98
C LEU A 146 18.26 7.73 17.74
N THR A 147 18.91 8.85 18.03
CA THR A 147 20.37 8.86 18.18
C THR A 147 20.75 8.10 19.45
N ALA A 148 21.97 7.56 19.49
CA ALA A 148 22.48 6.88 20.69
C ALA A 148 22.45 7.76 21.96
N GLN A 149 22.56 9.09 21.79
CA GLN A 149 22.47 10.05 22.89
C GLN A 149 21.03 10.19 23.40
N GLU A 150 20.05 10.23 22.49
CA GLU A 150 18.63 10.28 22.86
C GLU A 150 18.17 8.97 23.50
N GLU A 151 18.63 7.83 23.01
CA GLU A 151 18.37 6.52 23.63
C GLU A 151 18.94 6.44 25.06
N GLN A 152 20.16 6.95 25.28
CA GLN A 152 20.74 7.05 26.62
C GLN A 152 19.96 7.99 27.55
N LEU A 153 19.50 9.14 27.04
CA LEU A 153 18.68 10.08 27.80
C LEU A 153 17.34 9.43 28.21
N MET A 154 16.67 8.75 27.28
CA MET A 154 15.44 8.02 27.57
C MET A 154 15.65 6.91 28.61
N ASN A 155 16.73 6.13 28.49
CA ASN A 155 17.09 5.09 29.47
C ASN A 155 17.37 5.66 30.87
N SER A 156 17.79 6.93 30.96
CA SER A 156 17.96 7.66 32.22
C SER A 156 16.69 8.33 32.75
N GLY A 157 15.55 8.15 32.08
CA GLY A 157 14.26 8.74 32.46
C GLY A 157 14.08 10.20 32.02
N VAL A 158 14.97 10.71 31.16
CA VAL A 158 14.85 12.06 30.60
C VAL A 158 14.03 11.99 29.31
N SER A 159 12.91 12.72 29.29
CA SER A 159 12.07 12.82 28.10
C SER A 159 12.80 13.56 26.99
N VAL A 160 12.96 12.91 25.84
CA VAL A 160 13.44 13.50 24.59
C VAL A 160 12.23 13.83 23.72
N ASN A 161 12.23 14.98 23.05
CA ASN A 161 11.15 15.37 22.16
C ASN A 161 11.33 14.71 20.79
N ILE A 162 10.76 13.51 20.63
CA ILE A 162 10.75 12.77 19.37
C ILE A 162 9.46 13.14 18.65
N TYR A 163 9.58 13.79 17.49
CA TYR A 163 8.42 14.07 16.66
C TYR A 163 8.24 12.93 15.65
N ASN A 164 7.25 12.08 15.88
CA ASN A 164 6.77 11.13 14.88
C ASN A 164 5.34 11.52 14.53
N SER A 165 5.01 11.51 13.24
CA SER A 165 3.63 11.68 12.79
C SER A 165 3.13 10.38 12.19
N THR A 166 1.91 9.99 12.57
CA THR A 166 1.30 8.74 12.13
C THR A 166 0.03 8.98 11.31
N VAL A 167 -0.34 7.97 10.52
CA VAL A 167 -1.58 7.92 9.75
C VAL A 167 -2.77 8.00 10.71
N ASN A 168 -3.64 9.00 10.51
CA ASN A 168 -4.92 9.10 11.23
C ASN A 168 -6.04 8.32 10.52
N THR A 169 -7.22 8.25 11.13
CA THR A 169 -8.39 7.53 10.59
C THR A 169 -8.79 7.93 9.17
N GLU A 170 -8.89 9.23 8.87
CA GLU A 170 -9.25 9.73 7.53
C GLU A 170 -8.20 9.32 6.48
N GLN A 171 -6.93 9.41 6.88
CA GLN A 171 -5.77 9.03 6.09
C GLN A 171 -5.72 7.52 5.82
N TYR A 172 -6.12 6.67 6.78
CA TYR A 172 -6.30 5.23 6.59
C TYR A 172 -7.36 4.93 5.54
N TYR A 173 -8.56 5.52 5.66
CA TYR A 173 -9.63 5.31 4.67
C TYR A 173 -9.24 5.74 3.26
N THR A 174 -8.55 6.88 3.13
CA THR A 174 -8.14 7.40 1.82
C THR A 174 -7.12 6.48 1.15
N ARG A 175 -6.13 5.98 1.92
CA ARG A 175 -5.13 5.01 1.44
C ARG A 175 -5.75 3.67 1.09
N ALA A 176 -6.58 3.13 1.97
CA ALA A 176 -7.32 1.89 1.76
C ALA A 176 -8.16 1.96 0.46
N TYR A 177 -8.89 3.05 0.25
CA TYR A 177 -9.70 3.24 -0.96
C TYR A 177 -8.85 3.21 -2.23
N ARG A 178 -7.71 3.92 -2.23
CA ARG A 178 -6.78 3.90 -3.36
C ARG A 178 -6.26 2.48 -3.62
N LEU A 179 -5.81 1.76 -2.59
CA LEU A 179 -5.29 0.40 -2.72
C LEU A 179 -6.35 -0.58 -3.24
N TYR A 180 -7.58 -0.50 -2.73
CA TYR A 180 -8.69 -1.31 -3.23
C TYR A 180 -9.08 -0.98 -4.67
N LYS A 181 -8.98 0.28 -5.10
CA LYS A 181 -9.15 0.69 -6.51
C LYS A 181 -8.04 0.18 -7.41
N LEU A 182 -6.83 0.05 -6.88
CA LEU A 182 -5.68 -0.51 -7.59
C LEU A 182 -5.71 -2.06 -7.66
N GLY A 183 -6.71 -2.72 -7.09
CA GLY A 183 -6.89 -4.16 -7.18
C GLY A 183 -6.35 -4.95 -5.99
N CYS A 184 -5.94 -4.30 -4.90
CA CYS A 184 -5.60 -5.00 -3.67
C CYS A 184 -6.86 -5.68 -3.09
N GLU A 185 -6.71 -6.90 -2.57
CA GLU A 185 -7.82 -7.64 -1.96
C GLU A 185 -7.95 -7.31 -0.47
N LYS A 186 -6.81 -7.14 0.22
CA LYS A 186 -6.74 -6.81 1.64
C LYS A 186 -5.65 -5.78 1.89
N LEU A 187 -5.56 -5.32 3.13
CA LEU A 187 -4.58 -4.35 3.60
C LEU A 187 -3.63 -5.01 4.60
N TYR A 188 -2.39 -4.56 4.59
CA TYR A 188 -1.38 -4.92 5.58
C TYR A 188 -0.89 -3.64 6.27
N ILE A 189 -1.20 -3.49 7.56
CA ILE A 189 -0.79 -2.31 8.33
C ILE A 189 0.56 -2.59 8.99
N PHE A 190 1.56 -1.78 8.67
CA PHE A 190 2.90 -1.85 9.23
C PHE A 190 3.15 -0.69 10.18
N ASN A 191 3.94 -0.92 11.22
CA ASN A 191 4.37 0.07 12.22
C ASN A 191 3.25 0.76 13.03
N ASN A 192 2.06 0.17 13.15
CA ASN A 192 1.04 0.63 14.10
C ASN A 192 1.00 -0.25 15.36
N TRP A 193 1.97 -0.07 16.25
CA TRP A 193 2.19 -0.95 17.41
C TRP A 193 1.09 -0.83 18.46
N ASN A 194 0.47 0.35 18.56
CA ASN A 194 -0.58 0.63 19.54
C ASN A 194 -1.99 0.34 18.99
N ALA A 195 -2.10 -0.07 17.72
CA ALA A 195 -3.36 -0.24 16.99
C ALA A 195 -4.30 0.97 17.12
N THR A 196 -3.74 2.17 17.26
CA THR A 196 -4.52 3.40 17.39
C THR A 196 -4.95 3.87 16.01
N ASP A 197 -6.13 4.50 15.94
CA ASP A 197 -6.65 5.19 14.76
C ASP A 197 -6.98 4.30 13.54
N ILE A 198 -6.77 2.98 13.61
CA ILE A 198 -7.22 2.01 12.61
C ILE A 198 -8.73 1.81 12.74
N PRO A 199 -9.53 2.11 11.71
CA PRO A 199 -10.96 1.85 11.74
C PRO A 199 -11.27 0.35 11.74
N ASP A 200 -12.24 -0.07 12.56
CA ASP A 200 -12.66 -1.49 12.65
C ASP A 200 -13.15 -2.06 11.30
N ASP A 201 -13.65 -1.21 10.42
CA ASP A 201 -14.18 -1.57 9.11
C ASP A 201 -13.21 -1.31 7.95
N LEU A 202 -11.93 -0.99 8.22
CA LEU A 202 -10.93 -0.70 7.19
C LEU A 202 -10.70 -1.90 6.24
N GLY A 203 -10.86 -3.12 6.77
CA GLY A 203 -10.82 -4.37 5.99
C GLY A 203 -12.05 -4.60 5.13
N ASN A 204 -13.13 -3.84 5.31
CA ASN A 204 -14.36 -3.95 4.53
C ASN A 204 -14.32 -2.95 3.35
N LYS A 205 -13.99 -3.47 2.16
CA LYS A 205 -13.95 -2.68 0.92
C LYS A 205 -15.20 -1.82 0.72
N ASN A 206 -16.40 -2.36 0.94
CA ASN A 206 -17.64 -1.59 0.77
C ASN A 206 -17.78 -0.45 1.79
N ALA A 207 -17.33 -0.66 3.03
CA ALA A 207 -17.33 0.40 4.04
C ALA A 207 -16.35 1.53 3.66
N VAL A 208 -15.15 1.17 3.21
CA VAL A 208 -14.13 2.12 2.75
C VAL A 208 -14.59 2.93 1.53
N TYR A 209 -15.27 2.29 0.56
CA TYR A 209 -15.85 3.00 -0.59
C TYR A 209 -16.96 3.97 -0.16
N ARG A 210 -17.87 3.54 0.72
CA ARG A 210 -18.93 4.42 1.24
C ARG A 210 -18.36 5.62 2.00
N TYR A 211 -17.31 5.40 2.81
CA TYR A 211 -16.62 6.49 3.48
C TYR A 211 -16.10 7.52 2.47
N ASN A 212 -15.35 7.08 1.46
CA ASN A 212 -14.73 7.98 0.49
C ASN A 212 -15.73 8.67 -0.43
N LEU A 213 -16.84 8.02 -0.80
CA LEU A 213 -17.83 8.59 -1.71
C LEU A 213 -18.80 9.57 -1.01
N PHE A 214 -19.16 9.30 0.24
CA PHE A 214 -20.24 10.06 0.91
C PHE A 214 -19.75 10.83 2.12
N LYS A 215 -19.00 10.18 3.02
CA LYS A 215 -18.62 10.79 4.30
C LYS A 215 -17.47 11.77 4.15
N TYR A 216 -16.41 11.38 3.44
CA TYR A 216 -15.22 12.20 3.23
C TYR A 216 -15.52 13.58 2.59
N PRO A 217 -16.33 13.68 1.51
CA PRO A 217 -16.70 14.98 0.96
C PRO A 217 -17.52 15.83 1.94
N CYS A 218 -18.44 15.22 2.71
CA CYS A 218 -19.20 15.93 3.73
C CYS A 218 -18.30 16.48 4.85
N ASP A 219 -17.34 15.67 5.32
CA ASP A 219 -16.38 16.08 6.35
C ASP A 219 -15.52 17.26 5.84
N CYS A 220 -15.07 17.22 4.57
CA CYS A 220 -14.36 18.32 3.91
C CYS A 220 -15.17 19.63 3.81
N VAL A 221 -16.48 19.54 3.54
CA VAL A 221 -17.40 20.70 3.50
C VAL A 221 -17.53 21.33 4.89
N THR A 222 -17.60 20.50 5.93
CA THR A 222 -17.80 20.99 7.30
C THR A 222 -16.54 21.59 7.93
N SER A 223 -15.35 21.20 7.45
CA SER A 223 -14.04 21.66 7.94
C SER A 223 -13.49 22.88 7.19
N GLY A 224 -14.08 23.28 6.06
CA GLY A 224 -13.67 24.46 5.29
C GLY A 224 -12.45 24.27 4.40
N ALA A 225 -12.01 23.02 4.20
CA ALA A 225 -10.96 22.70 3.22
C ALA A 225 -11.49 22.88 1.78
N LYS A 226 -10.61 23.29 0.86
CA LYS A 226 -10.94 23.72 -0.52
C LYS A 226 -11.75 22.67 -1.30
N PHE A 227 -13.07 22.77 -1.21
CA PHE A 227 -14.06 21.89 -1.85
C PHE A 227 -14.02 21.96 -3.40
N GLY A 228 -13.48 23.03 -3.97
CA GLY A 228 -13.51 23.31 -5.41
C GLY A 228 -12.63 22.42 -6.29
N GLU A 229 -11.52 21.89 -5.77
CA GLU A 229 -10.60 21.05 -6.58
C GLU A 229 -10.99 19.56 -6.58
N LYS A 230 -11.75 19.09 -5.59
CA LYS A 230 -12.10 17.66 -5.43
C LYS A 230 -13.49 17.26 -5.94
N LEU A 231 -14.28 18.21 -6.44
CA LEU A 231 -15.62 17.93 -6.98
C LEU A 231 -15.57 17.17 -8.31
N GLY A 232 -14.48 17.33 -9.08
CA GLY A 232 -14.25 16.61 -10.34
C GLY A 232 -14.20 15.10 -10.12
N ASP A 233 -13.38 14.66 -9.16
CA ASP A 233 -13.14 13.24 -8.88
C ASP A 233 -14.41 12.51 -8.38
N VAL A 234 -15.24 13.19 -7.58
CA VAL A 234 -16.51 12.63 -7.07
C VAL A 234 -17.51 12.46 -8.23
N THR A 235 -17.53 13.41 -9.16
CA THR A 235 -18.43 13.36 -10.33
C THR A 235 -18.02 12.23 -11.27
N GLU A 236 -16.72 12.05 -11.54
CA GLU A 236 -16.22 10.94 -12.37
C GLU A 236 -16.46 9.56 -11.72
N ALA A 237 -16.28 9.44 -10.40
CA ALA A 237 -16.51 8.17 -9.69
C ALA A 237 -17.99 7.75 -9.67
N ILE A 238 -18.90 8.70 -9.48
CA ILE A 238 -20.36 8.44 -9.53
C ILE A 238 -20.78 8.02 -10.94
N ILE A 239 -20.21 8.67 -11.96
CA ILE A 239 -20.46 8.30 -13.36
C ILE A 239 -19.94 6.88 -13.65
N ALA A 240 -18.72 6.53 -13.24
CA ALA A 240 -18.15 5.20 -13.43
C ALA A 240 -18.95 4.09 -12.71
N GLN A 241 -19.48 4.37 -11.52
CA GLN A 241 -20.27 3.41 -10.76
C GLN A 241 -21.69 3.24 -11.32
N ALA A 242 -22.24 4.26 -11.99
CA ALA A 242 -23.49 4.14 -12.73
C ALA A 242 -23.32 3.23 -13.96
N TYR A 243 -22.18 3.33 -14.67
CA TYR A 243 -21.85 2.43 -15.79
C TYR A 243 -21.67 0.96 -15.38
N ALA A 244 -21.07 0.70 -14.23
CA ALA A 244 -20.83 -0.68 -13.76
C ALA A 244 -22.12 -1.42 -13.34
N ASN A 245 -23.24 -0.70 -13.15
CA ASN A 245 -24.52 -1.25 -12.73
C ASN A 245 -25.59 -1.24 -13.83
N SER A 246 -25.26 -0.75 -15.03
CA SER A 246 -26.10 -0.90 -16.22
C SER A 246 -25.61 -2.09 -17.05
N ASP A 247 -26.50 -2.97 -17.50
CA ASP A 247 -26.18 -4.11 -18.39
C ASP A 247 -25.70 -3.67 -19.79
N ASP A 248 -25.60 -2.37 -20.05
CA ASP A 248 -25.11 -1.79 -21.30
C ASP A 248 -23.59 -1.62 -21.27
N THR A 249 -22.88 -2.41 -22.07
CA THR A 249 -21.50 -2.11 -22.46
C THR A 249 -21.47 -0.93 -23.44
N PRO A 250 -20.64 0.11 -23.22
CA PRO A 250 -20.60 1.26 -24.13
C PRO A 250 -19.84 0.91 -25.41
N GLU A 251 -20.53 0.87 -26.55
CA GLU A 251 -19.89 0.88 -27.87
C GLU A 251 -19.37 2.27 -28.25
N ASP A 252 -19.91 3.34 -27.64
CA ASP A 252 -19.46 4.71 -27.83
C ASP A 252 -19.33 5.40 -26.46
N GLY A 253 -18.20 6.06 -26.19
CA GLY A 253 -17.82 6.59 -24.87
C GLY A 253 -18.78 7.61 -24.22
N ILE A 254 -18.25 8.36 -23.24
CA ILE A 254 -18.87 9.28 -22.23
C ILE A 254 -20.12 10.12 -22.67
N ASN A 255 -20.39 10.25 -23.96
CA ASN A 255 -21.56 10.92 -24.52
C ASN A 255 -22.88 10.13 -24.42
N ALA A 256 -22.87 8.83 -24.14
CA ALA A 256 -24.09 7.98 -24.19
C ALA A 256 -25.05 8.06 -22.99
N VAL A 257 -24.73 8.78 -21.90
CA VAL A 257 -25.68 8.89 -20.77
C VAL A 257 -26.92 9.68 -21.21
N PRO A 258 -28.15 9.15 -21.01
CA PRO A 258 -29.37 9.92 -21.24
C PRO A 258 -29.29 11.23 -20.49
N VAL A 259 -29.53 12.34 -21.20
CA VAL A 259 -29.44 13.70 -20.65
C VAL A 259 -30.18 13.81 -19.32
N ALA A 260 -31.31 13.12 -19.16
CA ALA A 260 -32.09 13.04 -17.92
C ALA A 260 -31.31 12.49 -16.70
N VAL A 261 -30.44 11.50 -16.85
CA VAL A 261 -29.64 10.92 -15.75
C VAL A 261 -28.49 11.86 -15.38
N LYS A 262 -27.85 12.48 -16.37
CA LYS A 262 -26.88 13.58 -16.15
C LYS A 262 -27.51 14.74 -15.37
N TRP A 263 -28.74 15.12 -15.72
CA TRP A 263 -29.51 16.13 -14.98
C TRP A 263 -29.88 15.67 -13.57
N ALA A 264 -30.35 14.44 -13.37
CA ALA A 264 -30.73 13.94 -12.04
C ALA A 264 -29.54 13.91 -11.07
N ILE A 265 -28.36 13.47 -11.55
CA ILE A 265 -27.12 13.46 -10.76
C ILE A 265 -26.64 14.89 -10.49
N GLY A 266 -26.67 15.76 -11.51
CA GLY A 266 -26.34 17.18 -11.35
C GLY A 266 -27.25 17.90 -10.37
N ILE A 267 -28.56 17.60 -10.38
CA ILE A 267 -29.55 18.14 -9.45
C ILE A 267 -29.30 17.63 -8.03
N ALA A 268 -28.99 16.35 -7.86
CA ALA A 268 -28.68 15.78 -6.55
C ALA A 268 -27.41 16.39 -5.95
N ALA A 269 -26.35 16.53 -6.74
CA ALA A 269 -25.11 17.20 -6.33
C ALA A 269 -25.36 18.69 -6.00
N ALA A 270 -26.13 19.40 -6.84
CA ALA A 270 -26.49 20.79 -6.60
C ALA A 270 -27.36 20.97 -5.34
N ALA A 271 -28.27 20.03 -5.06
CA ALA A 271 -29.11 20.05 -3.86
C ALA A 271 -28.28 19.81 -2.58
N ILE A 272 -27.31 18.90 -2.62
CA ILE A 272 -26.37 18.66 -1.52
C ILE A 272 -25.51 19.91 -1.28
N CYS A 273 -24.98 20.52 -2.34
CA CYS A 273 -24.22 21.77 -2.26
C CYS A 273 -25.06 22.94 -1.70
N ALA A 274 -26.32 23.08 -2.12
CA ALA A 274 -27.24 24.10 -1.62
C ALA A 274 -27.57 23.90 -0.14
N ALA A 275 -27.83 22.65 0.28
CA ALA A 275 -28.07 22.33 1.69
C ALA A 275 -26.84 22.63 2.57
N ALA A 276 -25.65 22.30 2.09
CA ALA A 276 -24.39 22.64 2.77
C ALA A 276 -24.16 24.15 2.90
N ALA A 277 -24.41 24.91 1.83
CA ALA A 277 -24.27 26.37 1.84
C ALA A 277 -25.26 27.03 2.82
N VAL A 278 -26.51 26.55 2.87
CA VAL A 278 -27.52 27.02 3.84
C VAL A 278 -27.07 26.75 5.27
N LEU A 279 -26.55 25.55 5.57
CA LEU A 279 -26.03 25.20 6.89
C LEU A 279 -24.85 26.10 7.31
N LEU A 280 -23.94 26.43 6.40
CA LEU A 280 -22.83 27.36 6.65
C LEU A 280 -23.32 28.78 6.96
N VAL A 281 -24.32 29.29 6.22
CA VAL A 281 -24.91 30.61 6.46
C VAL A 281 -25.62 30.66 7.81
N LEU A 282 -26.37 29.60 8.17
CA LEU A 282 -27.06 29.51 9.45
C LEU A 282 -26.07 29.47 10.63
N ARG A 283 -24.96 28.73 10.50
CA ARG A 283 -23.89 28.67 11.51
C ARG A 283 -23.21 30.02 11.70
N LYS A 284 -22.92 30.75 10.61
CA LYS A 284 -22.31 32.09 10.65
C LYS A 284 -23.24 33.13 11.30
N LYS A 285 -24.56 33.04 11.08
CA LYS A 285 -25.54 33.90 11.77
C LYS A 285 -25.64 33.59 13.26
N ARG A 286 -25.52 32.32 13.66
CA ARG A 286 -25.56 31.90 15.07
C ARG A 286 -24.35 32.40 15.86
N ASN A 287 -23.16 32.38 15.26
CA ASN A 287 -21.92 32.86 15.90
C ASN A 287 -21.81 34.39 15.99
N LYS A 288 -22.62 35.15 15.23
CA LYS A 288 -22.67 36.63 15.33
C LYS A 288 -23.66 37.16 16.39
N ARG A 289 -24.41 36.27 17.05
CA ARG A 289 -25.42 36.62 18.07
C ARG A 289 -24.94 36.32 19.50
N ILE A 290 -23.64 36.19 19.70
CA ILE A 290 -22.98 36.09 21.01
C ILE A 290 -22.14 37.35 21.18
#